data_AF-A0A1N6KPH7-F1
#
_entry.id   AF-A0A1N6KPH7-F1
#
_cell.length_a   1.000
_cell.length_b   1.000
_cell.length_c   1.000
_cell.angle_alpha   90.00
_cell.angle_beta   90.00
_cell.angle_gamma   90.00
#
_symmetry.space_group_name_H-M   'P 1'
#
loop_
_entity.id
_entity.type
_entity.pdbx_description
1 polymer ?
#
loop_
_entity_poly.entity_id
_entity_poly.type
_entity_poly.pdbx_seq_one_letter_code
_entity_poly.pdbx_strand_id
1 'polypeptide(L)' 'MAAGRPQASQAQREARLAVCAACPEYDEGRCRLCGCFLATKAGWADQECPVGKWMAIVPMPAERLREAPVEPALA' A
#
# COMPACT_ATOMS: atom_id res chain seq x y z
N MET A 1 -4.72 -22.62 4.38
CA MET A 1 -3.53 -21.83 3.99
C MET A 1 -3.90 -20.37 4.17
N ALA A 2 -3.29 -19.63 5.10
CA ALA A 2 -3.55 -18.20 5.22
C ALA A 2 -3.00 -17.51 3.96
N ALA A 3 -3.86 -16.87 3.18
CA ALA A 3 -3.39 -16.04 2.07
C ALA A 3 -2.51 -14.93 2.65
N GLY A 4 -1.23 -14.91 2.25
CA GLY A 4 -0.32 -13.83 2.61
C GLY A 4 -0.85 -12.48 2.13
N ARG A 5 -0.36 -11.39 2.73
CA ARG A 5 -0.71 -10.04 2.29
C ARG A 5 -0.40 -9.84 0.80
N PRO A 6 -1.23 -9.11 0.04
CA PRO A 6 -1.01 -8.89 -1.38
C PRO A 6 0.29 -8.11 -1.59
N GLN A 7 1.13 -8.61 -2.49
CA GLN A 7 2.47 -8.08 -2.74
C GLN A 7 2.48 -7.24 -4.02
N ALA A 8 3.17 -6.10 -3.96
CA ALA A 8 3.50 -5.31 -5.12
C ALA A 8 4.58 -6.02 -5.94
N SER A 9 4.62 -5.75 -7.25
CA SER A 9 5.70 -6.23 -8.10
C SER A 9 7.03 -5.57 -7.69
N GLN A 10 8.15 -6.19 -8.10
CA GLN A 10 9.47 -5.66 -7.81
C GLN A 10 9.65 -4.24 -8.34
N ALA A 11 9.26 -3.99 -9.60
CA ALA A 11 9.30 -2.67 -10.20
C ALA A 11 8.47 -1.62 -9.43
N GLN A 12 7.29 -2.00 -8.94
CA GLN A 12 6.44 -1.11 -8.14
C GLN A 12 7.10 -0.79 -6.79
N ARG A 13 7.66 -1.79 -6.13
CA ARG A 13 8.40 -1.60 -4.88
C ARG A 13 9.59 -0.67 -5.08
N GLU A 14 10.37 -0.87 -6.13
CA GLU A 14 11.54 -0.02 -6.46
C GLU A 14 11.12 1.42 -6.77
N ALA A 15 10.07 1.63 -7.57
CA ALA A 15 9.53 2.97 -7.83
C ALA A 15 9.08 3.67 -6.55
N ARG A 16 8.37 2.96 -5.66
CA ARG A 16 7.94 3.49 -4.36
C ARG A 16 9.13 3.82 -3.45
N LEU A 17 10.17 2.99 -3.45
CA LEU A 17 11.41 3.24 -2.70
C LEU A 17 12.18 4.45 -3.24
N ALA A 18 12.26 4.61 -4.56
CA ALA A 18 12.86 5.79 -5.19
C ALA A 18 12.13 7.08 -4.80
N VAL A 19 10.79 7.06 -4.79
CA VAL A 19 9.97 8.17 -4.30
C VAL A 19 10.25 8.48 -2.83
N CYS A 20 10.42 7.45 -2.00
CA CYS A 20 10.75 7.64 -0.60
C CYS A 20 12.16 8.18 -0.42
N ALA A 21 13.16 7.72 -1.18
CA ALA A 21 14.53 8.22 -1.10
C ALA A 21 14.65 9.73 -1.40
N ALA A 22 13.74 10.27 -2.22
CA ALA A 22 13.64 11.70 -2.50
C ALA A 22 12.73 12.49 -1.53
N CYS A 23 12.19 11.84 -0.49
CA CYS A 23 11.25 12.45 0.45
C CYS A 23 11.98 13.07 1.66
N PRO A 24 11.60 14.29 2.12
CA PRO A 24 12.20 14.87 3.32
C PRO A 24 11.95 14.06 4.59
N GLU A 25 10.88 13.25 4.59
CA GLU A 25 10.48 12.39 5.70
C GLU A 25 11.17 11.03 5.70
N TYR A 26 12.11 10.80 4.77
CA TYR A 26 12.90 9.59 4.70
C TYR A 26 14.06 9.64 5.69
N ASP A 27 14.18 8.59 6.48
CA ASP A 27 15.17 8.45 7.54
C ASP A 27 15.72 7.02 7.50
N GLU A 28 16.86 6.84 6.81
CA GLU A 28 17.62 5.58 6.80
C GLU A 28 16.79 4.30 6.55
N GLY A 29 15.80 4.37 5.66
CA GLY A 29 14.92 3.23 5.32
C GLY A 29 13.61 3.19 6.10
N ARG A 30 13.36 4.18 6.96
CA ARG A 30 12.10 4.42 7.67
C ARG A 30 11.47 5.73 7.19
N CYS A 31 10.15 5.82 7.32
CA CYS A 31 9.43 7.09 7.14
C CYS A 31 9.15 7.73 8.51
N ARG A 32 9.49 9.01 8.68
CA ARG A 32 9.24 9.77 9.91
C ARG A 32 7.75 10.00 10.19
N LEU A 33 6.92 10.04 9.15
CA LEU A 33 5.47 10.23 9.30
C LEU A 33 4.70 8.98 9.75
N CYS A 34 4.98 7.82 9.15
CA CYS A 34 4.27 6.59 9.49
C CYS A 34 5.08 5.61 10.35
N GLY A 35 6.37 5.90 10.60
CA GLY A 35 7.26 5.04 11.37
C GLY A 35 7.57 3.69 10.74
N CYS A 36 7.05 3.36 9.55
CA CYS A 36 7.21 2.04 8.94
C CYS A 36 8.56 1.88 8.24
N PHE A 37 9.06 0.63 8.21
CA PHE A 37 10.17 0.25 7.34
C PHE A 37 9.72 0.24 5.88
N LEU A 38 10.33 1.09 5.07
CA LEU A 38 9.95 1.31 3.67
C LEU A 38 10.25 0.10 2.81
N ALA A 39 11.32 -0.64 3.10
CA ALA A 39 11.66 -1.88 2.41
C ALA A 39 10.51 -2.90 2.44
N THR A 40 9.75 -2.94 3.55
CA THR A 40 8.59 -3.83 3.74
C THR A 40 7.30 -3.15 3.25
N LYS A 41 7.02 -1.92 3.69
CA LYS A 41 5.78 -1.20 3.35
C LYS A 41 5.61 -0.99 1.85
N ALA A 42 6.69 -0.66 1.13
CA ALA A 42 6.66 -0.50 -0.33
C ALA A 42 6.37 -1.81 -1.07
N GLY A 43 6.65 -2.96 -0.45
CA GLY A 43 6.37 -4.29 -1.00
C GLY A 43 4.91 -4.73 -0.85
N TRP A 44 4.12 -4.07 0.00
CA TRP A 44 2.71 -4.42 0.18
C TRP A 44 1.83 -3.65 -0.82
N ALA A 45 1.04 -4.37 -1.62
CA ALA A 45 0.22 -3.77 -2.68
C ALA A 45 -0.91 -2.89 -2.11
N ASP A 46 -1.52 -3.32 -1.01
CA ASP A 46 -2.63 -2.65 -0.29
C ASP A 46 -2.19 -1.44 0.55
N GLN A 47 -0.89 -1.13 0.57
CA GLN A 47 -0.41 0.02 1.29
C GLN A 47 -0.28 1.24 0.39
N GLU A 48 -0.35 2.39 1.03
CA GLU A 48 -0.13 3.68 0.40
C GLU A 48 0.74 4.59 1.28
N CYS A 49 1.20 5.68 0.68
CA CYS A 49 1.91 6.74 1.36
C CYS A 49 0.95 7.61 2.17
N PRO A 50 1.22 7.90 3.47
CA PRO A 50 0.34 8.77 4.27
C PRO A 50 0.22 10.21 3.75
N VAL A 51 1.15 10.64 2.89
CA VAL A 51 1.13 11.96 2.22
C VAL A 51 0.79 11.86 0.73
N GLY A 52 0.30 10.72 0.27
CA GLY A 52 -0.20 10.55 -1.10
C GLY A 52 0.86 10.53 -2.21
N LYS A 53 2.15 10.35 -1.89
CA LYS A 53 3.21 10.27 -2.92
C LYS A 53 3.15 9.01 -3.79
N TRP A 54 2.50 7.96 -3.30
CA TRP A 54 2.23 6.72 -4.04
C TRP A 54 1.02 6.02 -3.43
N MET A 55 0.26 5.33 -4.27
CA MET A 55 -1.04 4.75 -3.92
C MET A 55 -0.97 3.22 -3.75
N ALA A 56 -2.00 2.68 -3.11
CA ALA A 56 -2.25 1.25 -3.13
C ALA A 56 -2.51 0.79 -4.57
N ILE A 57 -1.93 -0.35 -4.94
CA ILE A 57 -2.02 -0.93 -6.28
C ILE A 57 -2.81 -2.23 -6.21
N VAL A 58 -3.71 -2.35 -5.22
CA VAL A 58 -4.65 -3.47 -5.18
C VAL A 58 -5.46 -3.42 -6.47
N PRO A 59 -5.31 -4.39 -7.39
CA PRO A 59 -6.38 -4.59 -8.35
C PRO A 59 -7.57 -4.92 -7.46
N MET A 60 -8.66 -4.17 -7.63
CA MET A 60 -9.92 -4.65 -7.10
C MET A 60 -10.05 -6.10 -7.57
N PRO A 61 -10.16 -7.10 -6.68
CA PRO A 61 -10.37 -8.45 -7.14
C PRO A 61 -11.64 -8.39 -8.00
N ALA A 62 -11.63 -9.01 -9.17
CA ALA A 62 -12.84 -9.13 -10.02
C ALA A 62 -14.03 -9.75 -9.26
N GLU A 63 -13.78 -10.31 -8.07
CA GLU A 63 -14.75 -10.82 -7.10
C GLU A 63 -15.44 -9.75 -6.23
N ARG A 64 -14.93 -8.51 -6.16
CA ARG A 64 -15.64 -7.37 -5.52
C ARG A 64 -16.73 -6.74 -6.41
N LEU A 65 -17.24 -7.50 -7.37
CA LEU A 65 -18.55 -7.24 -7.98
C LEU A 65 -19.67 -8.08 -7.32
N ARG A 66 -19.35 -8.98 -6.38
CA ARG A 66 -20.35 -9.85 -5.72
C ARG A 66 -20.39 -9.72 -4.19
N GLU A 67 -19.31 -9.27 -3.56
CA GLU A 67 -19.23 -9.13 -2.09
C GLU A 67 -18.85 -7.70 -1.66
N ALA A 68 -19.52 -6.71 -2.25
CA ALA A 68 -19.73 -5.47 -1.52
C ALA A 68 -20.86 -5.76 -0.52
N PRO A 69 -20.66 -5.73 0.80
CA PRO A 69 -21.77 -5.49 1.69
C PRO A 69 -22.29 -4.09 1.35
N VAL A 70 -23.32 -4.04 0.50
CA VAL A 70 -24.31 -2.99 0.53
C VAL A 70 -24.95 -3.11 1.90
N GLU A 71 -24.35 -2.49 2.90
CA GLU A 71 -25.08 -2.28 4.15
C GLU A 71 -26.29 -1.43 3.77
N PRO A 72 -27.54 -1.90 3.96
CA PRO A 72 -28.66 -1.00 3.90
C PRO A 72 -28.54 -0.09 5.12
N ALA A 73 -28.00 1.10 4.90
CA ALA A 73 -28.41 2.25 5.66
C ALA A 73 -29.94 2.33 5.53
N LEU A 74 -30.67 1.86 6.55
CA LEU A 74 -31.94 2.38 7.06
C LEU A 74 -32.82 1.26 7.66
N ALA A 75 -32.91 1.23 8.99
CA ALA A 75 -34.16 1.04 9.74
C ALA A 75 -33.97 1.58 11.17
#